data_AF-M2Y2Y5-F1
#
_entry.id   AF-M2Y2Y5-F1
#
_cell.length_a   1.000
_cell.length_b   1.000
_cell.length_c   1.000
_cell.angle_alpha   90.00
_cell.angle_beta   90.00
_cell.angle_gamma   90.00
#
_symmetry.space_group_name_H-M   'P 1'
#
loop_
_entity.id
_entity.type
_entity.pdbx_description
1 polymer ?
#
loop_
_entity_poly.entity_id
_entity_poly.type
_entity_poly.pdbx_seq_one_letter_code
_entity_poly.pdbx_strand_id
1 'polypeptide(L)' 'FNGNVDLSYTISDGQGGTTAGSASFDVAAVNDGPTTSEVSLASGTEDRSFTITAEQLLAHAGDVDGDALS' A
#
# COMPACT_ATOMS: atom_id res chain seq x y z
N PHE A 1 -6.82 1.61 0.19
CA PHE A 1 -8.25 1.98 0.04
C PHE A 1 -8.70 2.62 1.33
N ASN A 2 -9.29 3.79 1.24
CA ASN A 2 -9.90 4.54 2.35
C ASN A 2 -11.33 4.92 1.94
N GLY A 3 -12.22 5.10 2.91
CA GLY A 3 -13.63 5.42 2.67
C GLY A 3 -14.62 4.48 3.35
N ASN A 4 -15.90 4.74 3.11
CA ASN A 4 -17.00 4.00 3.72
C ASN A 4 -17.14 2.58 3.14
N VAL A 5 -17.34 1.61 4.00
CA VAL A 5 -17.63 0.22 3.66
C VAL A 5 -18.99 -0.14 4.21
N ASP A 6 -19.90 -0.51 3.32
CA ASP A 6 -21.22 -1.00 3.66
C ASP A 6 -21.28 -2.53 3.50
N LEU A 7 -21.71 -3.22 4.56
CA LEU A 7 -22.01 -4.64 4.51
C LEU A 7 -23.49 -4.89 4.70
N SER A 8 -24.07 -5.64 3.77
CA SER A 8 -25.41 -6.22 3.89
C SER A 8 -25.31 -7.70 4.24
N TYR A 9 -26.11 -8.16 5.18
CA TYR A 9 -26.17 -9.57 5.57
C TYR A 9 -27.60 -10.03 5.84
N THR A 10 -27.81 -11.34 5.77
CA THR A 10 -29.10 -11.97 6.09
C THR A 10 -28.89 -12.96 7.23
N ILE A 11 -29.63 -12.79 8.32
CA ILE A 11 -29.68 -13.74 9.43
C ILE A 11 -30.83 -14.71 9.16
N SER A 12 -30.55 -16.02 9.24
CA SER A 12 -31.54 -17.09 9.12
C SER A 12 -31.65 -17.84 10.44
N ASP A 13 -32.88 -18.19 10.84
CA ASP A 13 -33.14 -19.03 12.02
C ASP A 13 -33.09 -20.54 11.74
N GLY A 14 -32.87 -20.92 10.47
CA GLY A 14 -32.83 -22.32 10.03
C GLY A 14 -34.21 -23.01 9.98
N GLN A 15 -35.29 -22.32 10.32
CA GLN A 15 -36.68 -22.81 10.31
C GLN A 15 -37.57 -22.06 9.31
N GLY A 16 -36.94 -21.30 8.40
CA GLY A 16 -37.60 -20.57 7.31
C GLY A 16 -37.79 -19.08 7.58
N GLY A 17 -37.45 -18.59 8.77
CA GLY A 17 -37.38 -17.18 9.09
C GLY A 17 -36.03 -16.58 8.65
N THR A 18 -36.08 -15.44 7.96
CA THR A 18 -34.87 -14.65 7.67
C THR A 18 -35.11 -13.17 7.95
N THR A 19 -34.04 -12.45 8.27
CA THR A 19 -34.05 -11.01 8.46
C THR A 19 -32.80 -10.40 7.84
N ALA A 20 -32.97 -9.30 7.11
CA ALA A 20 -31.86 -8.53 6.56
C ALA A 20 -31.31 -7.56 7.61
N GLY A 21 -30.00 -7.38 7.61
CA GLY A 21 -29.29 -6.40 8.40
C GLY A 21 -28.21 -5.71 7.58
N SER A 22 -27.72 -4.60 8.11
CA SER A 22 -26.59 -3.89 7.53
C SER A 22 -25.68 -3.34 8.62
N ALA A 23 -24.40 -3.21 8.31
CA ALA A 23 -23.41 -2.55 9.13
C ALA A 23 -22.54 -1.68 8.22
N SER A 24 -22.16 -0.51 8.70
CA SER A 24 -21.21 0.37 8.01
C SER A 24 -20.01 0.65 8.90
N PHE A 25 -18.86 0.86 8.27
CA PHE A 25 -17.68 1.40 8.94
C PHE A 25 -16.86 2.26 7.99
N ASP A 26 -16.19 3.26 8.57
CA ASP A 26 -15.31 4.16 7.85
C ASP A 26 -13.85 3.71 7.97
N VAL A 27 -13.19 3.52 6.83
CA VAL A 27 -11.74 3.34 6.77
C VAL A 27 -11.10 4.71 6.67
N ALA A 28 -10.52 5.18 7.79
CA ALA A 28 -9.85 6.46 7.83
C ALA A 28 -8.64 6.49 6.87
N ALA A 29 -8.49 7.59 6.13
CA ALA A 29 -7.29 7.88 5.37
C ALA A 29 -6.20 8.37 6.32
N VAL A 30 -5.08 7.65 6.39
CA VAL A 30 -3.87 8.06 7.10
C VAL A 30 -2.73 8.01 6.10
N ASN A 31 -1.90 9.06 6.08
CA ASN A 31 -0.72 9.09 5.23
C ASN A 31 0.31 8.11 5.79
N ASP A 32 0.68 7.13 4.98
CA ASP A 32 1.79 6.24 5.22
C ASP A 32 3.08 6.91 4.72
N GLY A 33 4.22 6.60 5.34
CA GLY A 33 5.51 7.09 4.86
C GLY A 33 6.06 6.20 3.75
N PRO A 34 7.06 6.69 2.99
CA PRO A 34 7.72 5.87 1.99
C PRO A 34 8.45 4.69 2.65
N THR A 35 8.44 3.56 1.97
CA THR A 35 9.13 2.34 2.35
C THR A 35 10.30 2.08 1.40
N THR A 36 11.36 1.47 1.90
CA THR A 36 12.57 1.18 1.11
C THR A 36 13.16 -0.16 1.54
N SER A 37 13.84 -0.81 0.60
CA SER A 37 14.75 -1.92 0.90
C SER A 37 16.11 -1.71 0.22
N GLU A 38 17.06 -2.59 0.53
CA GLU A 38 18.44 -2.47 0.04
C GLU A 38 18.49 -2.46 -1.49
N VAL A 39 19.25 -1.51 -2.05
CA VAL A 39 19.61 -1.50 -3.47
C VAL A 39 21.05 -1.99 -3.59
N SER A 40 21.27 -2.99 -4.44
CA SER A 40 22.60 -3.41 -4.84
C SER A 40 23.03 -2.66 -6.10
N LEU A 41 24.13 -1.93 -6.01
CA LEU A 41 24.73 -1.23 -7.14
C LEU A 41 25.74 -2.12 -7.85
N ALA A 42 25.95 -1.87 -9.14
CA ALA A 42 27.02 -2.53 -9.89
C ALA A 42 28.39 -2.17 -9.29
N SER A 43 29.33 -3.12 -9.31
CA SER A 43 30.70 -2.87 -8.87
C SER A 43 31.36 -1.80 -9.71
N GLY A 44 32.04 -0.86 -9.05
CA GLY A 44 32.87 0.14 -9.71
C GLY A 44 34.19 -0.43 -10.22
N THR A 45 34.86 0.33 -11.08
CA THR A 45 36.28 0.12 -11.41
C THR A 45 37.08 1.19 -10.69
N GLU A 46 38.19 0.80 -10.07
CA GLU A 46 39.13 1.74 -9.48
C GLU A 46 39.62 2.74 -10.53
N ASP A 47 39.96 3.94 -10.07
CA ASP A 47 40.47 5.05 -10.88
C ASP A 47 39.55 5.45 -12.06
N ARG A 48 38.26 5.10 -11.98
CA ARG A 48 37.22 5.53 -12.92
C ARG A 48 36.06 6.17 -12.18
N SER A 49 35.49 7.20 -12.78
CA SER A 49 34.25 7.80 -12.30
C SER A 49 33.11 6.77 -12.34
N PHE A 50 32.36 6.65 -11.25
CA PHE A 50 31.15 5.85 -11.16
C PHE A 50 29.98 6.78 -10.82
N THR A 51 28.99 6.86 -11.70
CA THR A 51 27.80 7.70 -11.50
C THR A 51 26.68 6.86 -10.93
N ILE A 52 26.17 7.27 -9.78
CA ILE A 52 24.95 6.73 -9.18
C ILE A 52 23.81 7.66 -9.53
N THR A 53 22.73 7.13 -10.08
CA THR A 53 21.55 7.92 -10.44
C THR A 53 20.49 7.85 -9.34
N ALA A 54 19.61 8.85 -9.28
CA ALA A 54 18.50 8.84 -8.33
C ALA A 54 17.59 7.64 -8.57
N GLU A 55 17.37 7.25 -9.83
CA GLU A 55 16.57 6.07 -10.19
C GLU A 55 17.18 4.79 -9.63
N GLN A 56 18.51 4.67 -9.59
CA GLN A 56 19.18 3.53 -8.96
C GLN A 56 18.89 3.51 -7.46
N LEU A 57 19.00 4.65 -6.77
CA LEU A 57 18.72 4.74 -5.34
C LEU A 57 17.24 4.49 -5.01
N LEU A 58 16.34 4.87 -5.91
CA LEU A 58 14.89 4.75 -5.75
C LEU A 58 14.34 3.40 -6.23
N ALA A 59 15.17 2.52 -6.80
CA ALA A 59 14.73 1.28 -7.45
C ALA A 59 13.88 0.35 -6.56
N HIS A 60 14.06 0.42 -5.23
CA HIS A 60 13.29 -0.34 -4.25
C HIS A 60 12.60 0.54 -3.21
N ALA A 61 12.44 1.84 -3.52
CA ALA A 61 11.66 2.76 -2.72
C ALA A 61 10.24 2.84 -3.31
N GLY A 62 9.23 2.91 -2.43
CA GLY A 62 7.83 3.00 -2.84
C GLY A 62 7.00 3.67 -1.77
N ASP A 63 6.02 4.44 -2.21
CA ASP A 63 5.03 5.07 -1.36
C ASP A 63 3.65 4.48 -1.68
N VAL A 64 2.94 4.01 -0.65
CA VAL A 64 1.65 3.33 -0.82
C VAL A 64 0.51 4.31 -1.12
N ASP A 65 0.69 5.59 -0.79
CA ASP A 65 -0.22 6.68 -1.12
C ASP A 65 0.07 7.25 -2.53
N GLY A 66 1.23 6.91 -3.10
CA GLY A 66 1.62 7.28 -4.46
C GLY A 66 2.33 8.63 -4.54
N ASP A 67 2.82 9.14 -3.41
CA ASP A 67 3.62 10.36 -3.38
C ASP A 67 4.93 10.19 -4.18
N ALA A 68 5.32 11.27 -4.86
CA ALA A 68 6.55 11.27 -5.65
C ALA A 68 7.78 11.18 -4.74
N LEU A 69 8.69 10.27 -5.06
CA LEU A 69 9.94 10.06 -4.33
C LEU A 69 11.09 10.81 -5.00
N SER A 70 11.97 11.42 -4.20
CA SER A 70 13.10 12.23 -4.67
C SER A 70 14.34 12.09 -3.79
#